data_AF-A0AAJ2QCA6-F1
#
_entry.id   AF-A0AAJ2QCA6-F1
#
_cell.length_a   1.000
_cell.length_b   1.000
_cell.length_c   1.000
_cell.angle_alpha   90.00
_cell.angle_beta   90.00
_cell.angle_gamma   90.00
#
_symmetry.space_group_name_H-M   'P 1'
#
loop_
_entity.id
_entity.type
_entity.pdbx_description
1 polymer ?
#
loop_
_entity_poly.entity_id
_entity_poly.type
_entity_poly.pdbx_seq_one_letter_code
_entity_poly.pdbx_strand_id
1 'polypeptide(L)'
;MHFLVVPRSKGFTVPSSLPAIVLRRDLWDDSGFQTMFDAYLYPSQTEASIDLGSVKIIKRGQRRGATEIPDTFVQLDDSYCSLGQAFSYYEALHGLSGDLRDNILFGLRDMAINPSLKESFANEPAMAASLLRYGNAELALRDATALLKGVTTPRDSSLAFTFRTSVGGETFSIRFGFVDRYPLPGRINVVVGYNGCGKTQLLANLANTAHADLTDRADESFVRRYGEFPGEADAPRFSSVIAISYSAFDTFDLPGKNRQEVARLESNGEVSGYTYCGLRRYDRTIGSETPRTGSLKGAEEIQGDIMAALVRASTPERKQRLVAALSPLSREPSFKRVELSDTFDFDSDTWQDSFSGLSTGHKLVLNIVVQLVAHLEPGSLVLIDEPESHLHPPLLAALLKSINISLDQFDSYAVMATHSPVLLQEVPRRYVRVLQRFGDLTLVATPEIETFAENVGLLTRHVFNLDSSATDYHSTLRSMQESFPLDEIMDLFDGEMSAQSISYLTSIRRDRPGR
;
A
#
# COMPACT_ATOMS: atom_id res chain seq x y z
N MET A 1 7.51 -17.41 31.28
CA MET A 1 6.37 -17.39 30.35
C MET A 1 6.07 -18.81 29.90
N HIS A 2 4.80 -19.23 29.83
CA HIS A 2 4.45 -20.56 29.30
C HIS A 2 4.09 -20.47 27.81
N PHE A 3 4.61 -21.39 27.01
CA PHE A 3 4.30 -21.53 25.59
C PHE A 3 3.53 -22.82 25.34
N LEU A 4 2.48 -22.74 24.53
CA LEU A 4 1.69 -23.87 24.07
C LEU A 4 1.69 -23.88 22.54
N VAL A 5 2.14 -24.98 21.94
CA VAL A 5 2.10 -25.19 20.49
C VAL A 5 0.82 -25.94 20.13
N VAL A 6 0.04 -25.39 19.21
CA VAL A 6 -1.24 -25.98 18.80
C VAL A 6 -1.29 -26.18 17.28
N PRO A 7 -1.97 -27.23 16.78
CA PRO A 7 -2.18 -27.41 15.35
C PRO A 7 -3.19 -26.39 14.81
N ARG A 8 -3.11 -26.10 13.50
CA ARG A 8 -4.00 -25.14 12.82
C ARG A 8 -5.50 -25.46 12.94
N SER A 9 -5.85 -26.74 12.87
CA SER A 9 -7.22 -27.22 12.59
C SER A 9 -7.98 -27.77 13.80
N LYS A 10 -7.39 -27.79 15.01
CA LYS A 10 -8.09 -28.25 16.22
C LYS A 10 -8.40 -27.08 17.13
N GLY A 11 -9.60 -27.12 17.74
CA GLY A 11 -9.86 -26.32 18.92
C GLY A 11 -8.84 -26.67 20.01
N PHE A 12 -8.38 -25.68 20.75
CA PHE A 12 -7.49 -25.87 21.89
C PHE A 12 -8.12 -25.22 23.12
N THR A 13 -7.77 -25.76 24.29
CA THR A 13 -8.16 -25.15 25.57
C THR A 13 -7.13 -24.11 25.96
N VAL A 14 -7.60 -22.92 26.36
CA VAL A 14 -6.74 -21.86 26.89
C VAL A 14 -5.90 -22.43 28.04
N PRO A 15 -4.57 -22.17 28.08
CA PRO A 15 -3.71 -22.64 29.15
C PRO A 15 -4.25 -22.25 30.55
N SER A 16 -4.16 -23.16 31.51
CA SER A 16 -4.52 -22.87 32.91
C SER A 16 -3.50 -21.97 33.61
N SER A 17 -2.25 -21.97 33.14
CA SER A 17 -1.19 -21.06 33.59
C SER A 17 -1.14 -19.84 32.67
N LEU A 18 -1.49 -18.67 33.20
CA LEU A 18 -1.47 -17.39 32.48
C LEU A 18 -0.53 -16.39 33.19
N PRO A 19 0.08 -15.43 32.47
CA PRO A 19 -0.03 -15.22 31.03
C PRO A 19 0.67 -16.33 30.22
N ALA A 20 0.16 -16.61 29.02
CA ALA A 20 0.69 -17.65 28.12
C ALA A 20 0.71 -17.22 26.65
N ILE A 21 1.67 -17.74 25.90
CA ILE A 21 1.72 -17.62 24.43
C ILE A 21 1.21 -18.91 23.81
N VAL A 22 0.24 -18.78 22.92
CA VAL A 22 -0.19 -19.87 22.04
C VAL A 22 0.45 -19.67 20.67
N LEU A 23 1.25 -20.64 20.26
CA LEU A 23 1.86 -20.73 18.94
C LEU A 23 1.02 -21.67 18.07
N ARG A 24 0.15 -21.10 17.23
CA ARG A 24 -0.65 -21.88 16.29
C ARG A 24 0.18 -22.16 15.05
N ARG A 25 0.42 -23.42 14.74
CA ARG A 25 1.13 -23.83 13.52
C ARG A 25 0.40 -23.31 12.28
N ASP A 26 1.14 -22.65 11.39
CA ASP A 26 0.72 -22.48 10.01
C ASP A 26 1.28 -23.65 9.16
N LEU A 27 0.58 -23.98 8.07
CA LEU A 27 0.99 -25.04 7.13
C LEU A 27 1.75 -24.47 5.93
N TRP A 28 2.16 -23.21 6.02
CA TRP A 28 2.95 -22.51 5.04
C TRP A 28 4.24 -23.24 4.74
N ASP A 29 4.44 -23.53 3.47
CA ASP A 29 5.57 -24.28 2.97
C ASP A 29 6.56 -23.34 2.24
N ASP A 30 7.71 -23.13 2.87
CA ASP A 30 8.86 -22.41 2.33
C ASP A 30 9.86 -23.40 1.74
N SER A 31 9.68 -23.77 0.48
CA SER A 31 10.61 -24.67 -0.23
C SER A 31 10.89 -25.99 0.52
N GLY A 32 9.83 -26.57 1.09
CA GLY A 32 9.85 -27.77 1.89
C GLY A 32 9.91 -27.52 3.40
N PHE A 33 10.00 -26.28 3.88
CA PHE A 33 10.06 -25.97 5.32
C PHE A 33 8.72 -25.42 5.85
N GLN A 34 8.22 -25.98 6.95
CA GLN A 34 7.01 -25.51 7.62
C GLN A 34 7.37 -24.98 9.02
N THR A 35 7.74 -23.70 9.07
CA THR A 35 8.39 -23.08 10.25
C THR A 35 7.55 -21.96 10.86
N MET A 36 6.42 -21.60 10.26
CA MET A 36 5.63 -20.45 10.66
C MET A 36 4.59 -20.79 11.72
N PHE A 37 4.43 -19.87 12.67
CA PHE A 37 3.46 -19.91 13.74
C PHE A 37 2.78 -18.55 13.86
N ASP A 38 1.47 -18.54 14.05
CA ASP A 38 0.75 -17.35 14.50
C ASP A 38 0.78 -17.32 16.03
N ALA A 39 1.25 -16.21 16.59
CA ALA A 39 1.48 -16.06 18.02
C ALA A 39 0.37 -15.23 18.67
N TYR A 40 -0.28 -15.80 19.69
CA TYR A 40 -1.34 -15.14 20.44
C TYR A 40 -0.95 -15.08 21.91
N LEU A 41 -1.00 -13.89 22.52
CA LEU A 41 -0.85 -13.69 23.95
C LEU A 41 -2.21 -13.79 24.64
N TYR A 42 -2.30 -14.66 25.64
CA TYR A 42 -3.42 -14.75 26.57
C TYR A 42 -2.97 -14.15 27.91
N PRO A 43 -3.33 -12.89 28.22
CA PRO A 43 -2.87 -12.23 29.44
C PRO A 43 -3.59 -12.75 30.70
N SER A 44 -4.90 -12.98 30.62
CA SER A 44 -5.73 -13.52 31.72
C SER A 44 -6.91 -14.33 31.18
N GLN A 45 -7.69 -14.98 32.07
CA GLN A 45 -8.85 -15.79 31.67
C GLN A 45 -10.04 -14.94 31.17
N THR A 46 -10.05 -13.64 31.51
CA THR A 46 -11.17 -12.73 31.26
C THR A 46 -10.89 -11.74 30.15
N GLU A 47 -9.62 -11.51 29.83
CA GLU A 47 -9.20 -10.60 28.76
C GLU A 47 -9.17 -11.31 27.40
N ALA A 48 -9.45 -10.55 26.34
CA ALA A 48 -9.29 -11.04 24.98
C ALA A 48 -7.82 -11.37 24.69
N SER A 49 -7.58 -12.37 23.83
CA SER A 49 -6.24 -12.67 23.35
C SER A 49 -5.72 -11.54 22.48
N ILE A 50 -4.45 -11.21 22.63
CA ILE A 50 -3.75 -10.25 21.80
C ILE A 50 -3.06 -11.01 20.67
N ASP A 51 -3.40 -10.68 19.42
CA ASP A 51 -2.68 -11.16 18.25
C ASP A 51 -1.33 -10.45 18.16
N LEU A 52 -0.24 -11.21 18.26
CA LEU A 52 1.12 -10.70 18.12
C LEU A 52 1.61 -10.78 16.67
N GLY A 53 0.91 -11.47 15.79
CA GLY A 53 1.33 -11.73 14.41
C GLY A 53 2.15 -13.02 14.26
N SER A 54 2.82 -13.15 13.11
CA SER A 54 3.51 -14.39 12.74
C SER A 54 5.00 -14.37 13.11
N VAL A 55 5.47 -15.51 13.63
CA VAL A 55 6.89 -15.80 13.93
C VAL A 55 7.30 -17.08 13.23
N LYS A 56 8.50 -17.10 12.64
CA LYS A 56 9.10 -18.35 12.14
C LYS A 56 10.10 -18.88 13.15
N ILE A 57 10.05 -20.18 13.40
CA ILE A 57 10.93 -20.90 14.33
C ILE A 57 11.56 -22.07 13.58
N ILE A 58 12.89 -22.13 13.54
CA ILE A 58 13.66 -23.22 12.94
C ILE A 58 14.41 -24.01 14.00
N LYS A 59 14.70 -25.27 13.68
CA LYS A 59 15.54 -26.16 14.47
C LYS A 59 16.81 -26.52 13.70
N ARG A 60 17.93 -26.59 14.42
CA ARG A 60 19.24 -27.01 13.90
C ARG A 60 19.14 -28.38 13.23
N GLY A 61 19.70 -28.50 12.02
CA GLY A 61 19.68 -29.72 11.22
C GLY A 61 18.36 -30.03 10.52
N GLN A 62 17.35 -29.13 10.60
CA GLN A 62 16.10 -29.29 9.87
C GLN A 62 16.37 -29.23 8.36
N ARG A 63 15.92 -30.26 7.62
CA ARG A 63 16.08 -30.33 6.16
C ARG A 63 14.79 -30.12 5.36
N ARG A 64 13.63 -30.41 5.97
CA ARG A 64 12.28 -30.26 5.40
C ARG A 64 11.23 -30.50 6.49
N GLY A 65 9.97 -30.25 6.16
CA GLY A 65 8.80 -30.51 6.99
C GLY A 65 8.60 -29.48 8.10
N ALA A 66 7.62 -29.80 8.95
CA ALA A 66 7.28 -29.03 10.14
C ALA A 66 8.45 -28.98 11.13
N THR A 67 8.69 -27.80 11.71
CA THR A 67 9.65 -27.67 12.81
C THR A 67 9.21 -28.58 13.95
N GLU A 68 10.06 -29.55 14.31
CA GLU A 68 9.88 -30.37 15.50
C GLU A 68 10.12 -29.51 16.74
N ILE A 69 9.07 -29.16 17.46
CA ILE A 69 9.10 -28.29 18.65
C ILE A 69 8.23 -28.94 19.74
N PRO A 70 8.59 -28.83 21.03
CA PRO A 70 7.77 -29.37 22.12
C PRO A 70 6.36 -28.77 22.14
N ASP A 71 5.35 -29.58 22.49
CA ASP A 71 3.96 -29.12 22.61
C ASP A 71 3.80 -28.04 23.69
N THR A 72 4.61 -28.10 24.74
CA THR A 72 4.70 -27.05 25.76
C THR A 72 6.15 -26.81 26.18
N PHE A 73 6.50 -25.56 26.45
CA PHE A 73 7.82 -25.18 26.95
C PHE A 73 7.78 -23.83 27.70
N VAL A 74 8.82 -23.55 28.47
CA VAL A 74 9.06 -22.20 29.05
C VAL A 74 10.12 -21.46 28.24
N GLN A 75 11.10 -22.19 27.71
CA GLN A 75 12.16 -21.67 26.87
C GLN A 75 12.64 -22.77 25.92
N LEU A 76 12.94 -22.40 24.68
CA LEU A 76 13.57 -23.28 23.71
C LEU A 76 15.08 -23.44 24.00
N ASP A 77 15.61 -24.63 23.73
CA ASP A 77 17.05 -24.91 23.86
C ASP A 77 17.87 -24.30 22.71
N ASP A 78 19.19 -24.48 22.76
CA ASP A 78 20.16 -23.94 21.80
C ASP A 78 20.05 -24.48 20.36
N SER A 79 19.19 -25.48 20.15
CA SER A 79 18.85 -25.99 18.82
C SER A 79 17.89 -25.09 18.05
N TYR A 80 17.29 -24.07 18.68
CA TYR A 80 16.25 -23.25 18.05
C TYR A 80 16.67 -21.79 17.83
N CYS A 81 16.05 -21.19 16.83
CA CYS A 81 16.14 -19.78 16.48
C CYS A 81 14.77 -19.30 15.97
N SER A 82 14.33 -18.12 16.40
CA SER A 82 13.11 -17.48 15.90
C SER A 82 13.36 -16.11 15.28
N LEU A 83 12.44 -15.71 14.41
CA LEU A 83 12.38 -14.36 13.85
C LEU A 83 10.92 -13.97 13.56
N GLY A 84 10.48 -12.85 14.12
CA GLY A 84 9.22 -12.19 13.77
C GLY A 84 9.21 -11.81 12.29
N GLN A 85 8.10 -12.07 11.59
CA GLN A 85 8.03 -11.93 10.13
C GLN A 85 7.61 -10.54 9.64
N ALA A 86 7.34 -9.62 10.57
CA ALA A 86 6.87 -8.27 10.31
C ALA A 86 7.30 -7.35 11.46
N PHE A 87 7.46 -6.05 11.22
CA PHE A 87 7.84 -5.11 12.29
C PHE A 87 6.72 -4.95 13.33
N SER A 88 5.46 -5.03 12.89
CA SER A 88 4.27 -5.01 13.74
C SER A 88 4.29 -6.06 14.87
N TYR A 89 4.93 -7.22 14.66
CA TYR A 89 5.15 -8.23 15.71
C TYR A 89 5.95 -7.65 16.89
N TYR A 90 6.99 -6.88 16.58
CA TYR A 90 7.84 -6.26 17.59
C TYR A 90 7.21 -5.01 18.21
N GLU A 91 6.43 -4.23 17.46
CA GLU A 91 5.59 -3.14 18.03
C GLU A 91 4.59 -3.72 19.05
N ALA A 92 3.87 -4.78 18.70
CA ALA A 92 2.92 -5.43 19.59
C ALA A 92 3.59 -5.93 20.89
N LEU A 93 4.78 -6.53 20.78
CA LEU A 93 5.57 -6.93 21.94
C LEU A 93 6.12 -5.75 22.75
N HIS A 94 6.48 -4.65 22.09
CA HIS A 94 6.99 -3.44 22.76
C HIS A 94 5.90 -2.74 23.59
N GLY A 95 4.64 -2.82 23.16
CA GLY A 95 3.49 -2.31 23.92
C GLY A 95 3.17 -3.10 25.21
N LEU A 96 3.83 -4.24 25.45
CA LEU A 96 3.68 -5.03 26.68
C LEU A 96 4.62 -4.51 27.79
N SER A 97 4.47 -5.04 29.02
CA SER A 97 5.47 -4.78 30.07
C SER A 97 6.84 -5.35 29.67
N GLY A 98 7.91 -4.66 30.07
CA GLY A 98 9.29 -5.06 29.72
C GLY A 98 9.61 -6.51 30.10
N ASP A 99 9.20 -6.93 31.30
CA ASP A 99 9.39 -8.31 31.76
C ASP A 99 8.65 -9.32 30.88
N LEU A 100 7.42 -9.03 30.47
CA LEU A 100 6.64 -9.95 29.64
C LEU A 100 7.24 -10.06 28.24
N ARG A 101 7.56 -8.91 27.63
CA ARG A 101 8.23 -8.82 26.33
C ARG A 101 9.53 -9.62 26.31
N ASP A 102 10.40 -9.38 27.29
CA ASP A 102 11.72 -9.99 27.34
C ASP A 102 11.59 -11.50 27.56
N ASN A 103 10.70 -11.94 28.46
CA ASN A 103 10.42 -13.37 28.66
C ASN A 103 9.91 -14.06 27.39
N ILE A 104 9.12 -13.38 26.55
CA ILE A 104 8.64 -13.94 25.28
C ILE A 104 9.82 -14.10 24.30
N LEU A 105 10.58 -13.04 24.06
CA LEU A 105 11.70 -13.04 23.11
C LEU A 105 12.82 -14.00 23.53
N PHE A 106 13.16 -14.06 24.83
CA PHE A 106 14.11 -15.03 25.37
C PHE A 106 13.59 -16.46 25.28
N GLY A 107 12.32 -16.68 25.59
CA GLY A 107 11.68 -18.00 25.53
C GLY A 107 11.68 -18.60 24.12
N LEU A 108 11.46 -17.77 23.09
CA LEU A 108 11.47 -18.17 21.69
C LEU A 108 12.86 -18.19 21.05
N ARG A 109 13.88 -17.65 21.72
CA ARG A 109 15.22 -17.41 21.18
C ARG A 109 15.18 -16.55 19.92
N ASP A 110 14.62 -15.36 20.07
CA ASP A 110 14.47 -14.43 18.95
C ASP A 110 15.78 -13.73 18.58
N MET A 111 16.04 -13.66 17.28
CA MET A 111 17.24 -13.03 16.73
C MET A 111 17.35 -11.53 17.08
N ALA A 112 16.23 -10.83 17.28
CA ALA A 112 16.24 -9.38 17.55
C ALA A 112 16.92 -9.02 18.88
N ILE A 113 16.88 -9.92 19.87
CA ILE A 113 17.54 -9.73 21.18
C ILE A 113 18.90 -10.43 21.29
N ASN A 114 19.20 -11.36 20.38
CA ASN A 114 20.45 -12.10 20.38
C ASN A 114 21.06 -12.18 18.97
N PRO A 115 21.87 -11.17 18.58
CA PRO A 115 22.50 -11.13 17.25
C PRO A 115 23.39 -12.33 16.92
N SER A 116 23.96 -13.01 17.93
CA SER A 116 24.80 -14.20 17.73
C SER A 116 24.03 -15.38 17.14
N LEU A 117 22.70 -15.38 17.23
CA LEU A 117 21.85 -16.38 16.58
C LEU A 117 21.95 -16.30 15.06
N LYS A 118 22.07 -15.09 14.48
CA LYS A 118 22.21 -14.91 13.02
C LYS A 118 23.44 -15.66 12.49
N GLU A 119 24.57 -15.53 13.20
CA GLU A 119 25.82 -16.19 12.82
C GLU A 119 25.77 -17.69 13.06
N SER A 120 25.26 -18.13 14.22
CA SER A 120 25.23 -19.55 14.60
C SER A 120 24.22 -20.41 13.81
N PHE A 121 23.24 -19.79 13.14
CA PHE A 121 22.27 -20.43 12.25
C PHE A 121 22.50 -20.08 10.77
N ALA A 122 23.53 -19.30 10.41
CA ALA A 122 23.77 -18.84 9.04
C ALA A 122 23.88 -19.99 8.01
N ASN A 123 24.42 -21.14 8.43
CA ASN A 123 24.60 -22.32 7.58
C ASN A 123 23.40 -23.27 7.56
N GLU A 124 22.35 -23.01 8.36
CA GLU A 124 21.15 -23.84 8.34
C GLU A 124 20.33 -23.56 7.08
N PRO A 125 19.95 -24.57 6.27
CA PRO A 125 19.21 -24.35 5.04
C PRO A 125 17.89 -23.58 5.25
N ALA A 126 17.22 -23.83 6.38
CA ALA A 126 15.97 -23.18 6.74
C ALA A 126 16.12 -21.66 7.01
N MET A 127 17.33 -21.18 7.30
CA MET A 127 17.61 -19.77 7.56
C MET A 127 17.33 -18.91 6.32
N ALA A 128 17.96 -19.24 5.19
CA ALA A 128 17.76 -18.53 3.93
C ALA A 128 16.46 -18.94 3.24
N ALA A 129 16.12 -20.23 3.27
CA ALA A 129 14.94 -20.75 2.55
C ALA A 129 13.61 -20.33 3.21
N SER A 130 13.59 -20.06 4.52
CA SER A 130 12.35 -19.81 5.27
C SER A 130 12.40 -18.52 6.11
N LEU A 131 13.30 -18.38 7.09
CA LEU A 131 13.32 -17.21 8.00
C LEU A 131 13.55 -15.88 7.27
N LEU A 132 14.53 -15.86 6.36
CA LEU A 132 14.96 -14.68 5.60
C LEU A 132 14.56 -14.75 4.12
N ARG A 133 13.57 -15.58 3.79
CA ARG A 133 13.11 -15.79 2.40
C ARG A 133 12.70 -14.48 1.72
N TYR A 134 11.97 -13.65 2.46
CA TYR A 134 11.46 -12.37 1.99
C TYR A 134 12.28 -11.23 2.61
N GLY A 135 12.49 -10.15 1.84
CA GLY A 135 13.28 -9.00 2.28
C GLY A 135 12.71 -8.29 3.50
N ASN A 136 11.40 -8.39 3.74
CA ASN A 136 10.72 -7.80 4.89
C ASN A 136 11.19 -8.36 6.23
N ALA A 137 11.48 -9.66 6.34
CA ALA A 137 11.95 -10.27 7.59
C ALA A 137 13.33 -9.73 8.01
N GLU A 138 14.20 -9.44 7.04
CA GLU A 138 15.51 -8.82 7.33
C GLU A 138 15.37 -7.35 7.77
N LEU A 139 14.44 -6.61 7.16
CA LEU A 139 14.11 -5.24 7.59
C LEU A 139 13.46 -5.24 8.98
N ALA A 140 12.52 -6.15 9.24
CA ALA A 140 11.88 -6.32 10.54
C ALA A 140 12.93 -6.59 11.64
N LEU A 141 13.92 -7.46 11.38
CA LEU A 141 15.02 -7.70 12.31
C LEU A 141 15.84 -6.43 12.60
N ARG A 142 16.19 -5.67 11.55
CA ARG A 142 16.94 -4.42 11.67
C ARG A 142 16.18 -3.42 12.54
N ASP A 143 14.91 -3.19 12.22
CA ASP A 143 14.09 -2.18 12.85
C ASP A 143 13.68 -2.59 14.28
N ALA A 144 13.41 -3.88 14.50
CA ALA A 144 13.18 -4.43 15.84
C ALA A 144 14.39 -4.25 16.76
N THR A 145 15.61 -4.48 16.24
CA THR A 145 16.84 -4.29 17.01
C THR A 145 17.00 -2.83 17.45
N ALA A 146 16.63 -1.87 16.59
CA ALA A 146 16.65 -0.45 16.93
C ALA A 146 15.59 -0.11 18.00
N LEU A 147 14.35 -0.58 17.82
CA LEU A 147 13.24 -0.39 18.75
C LEU A 147 13.58 -0.92 20.16
N LEU A 148 14.08 -2.15 20.25
CA LEU A 148 14.38 -2.80 21.53
C LEU A 148 15.57 -2.18 22.26
N LYS A 149 16.52 -1.58 21.54
CA LYS A 149 17.65 -0.84 22.12
C LYS A 149 17.31 0.61 22.48
N GLY A 150 16.11 1.09 22.15
CA GLY A 150 15.72 2.49 22.29
C GLY A 150 16.56 3.44 21.43
N VAL A 151 17.15 2.93 20.35
CA VAL A 151 17.96 3.74 19.42
C VAL A 151 17.04 4.23 18.32
N THR A 152 16.96 5.55 18.15
CA THR A 152 16.40 6.13 16.95
C THR A 152 17.40 5.99 15.82
N THR A 153 17.13 5.10 14.87
CA THR A 153 17.92 5.02 13.64
C THR A 153 17.81 6.37 12.92
N PRO A 154 18.92 7.00 12.52
CA PRO A 154 18.87 8.20 11.71
C PRO A 154 18.04 7.94 10.47
N ARG A 155 17.09 8.84 10.19
CA ARG A 155 16.25 8.83 8.97
C ARG A 155 17.17 9.03 7.78
N ASP A 156 17.76 7.98 7.24
CA ASP A 156 18.48 8.06 5.96
C ASP A 156 17.43 8.13 4.85
N SER A 157 16.87 9.34 4.70
CA SER A 157 15.58 9.64 4.08
C SER A 157 15.64 9.72 2.55
N SER A 158 16.67 9.12 1.95
CA SER A 158 16.96 9.22 0.52
C SER A 158 16.94 7.87 -0.19
N LEU A 159 15.77 7.24 -0.27
CA LEU A 159 15.57 6.08 -1.12
C LEU A 159 15.50 6.52 -2.59
N ALA A 160 16.27 5.89 -3.47
CA ALA A 160 16.09 6.02 -4.91
C ALA A 160 16.33 4.68 -5.59
N PHE A 161 15.46 4.32 -6.52
CA PHE A 161 15.59 3.09 -7.31
C PHE A 161 15.11 3.30 -8.74
N THR A 162 15.62 2.45 -9.62
CA THR A 162 15.15 2.34 -11.00
C THR A 162 14.33 1.06 -11.11
N PHE A 163 13.19 1.14 -11.77
CA PHE A 163 12.35 -0.01 -12.08
C PHE A 163 12.28 -0.17 -13.60
N ARG A 164 12.51 -1.38 -14.09
CA ARG A 164 12.52 -1.71 -15.52
C ARG A 164 11.38 -2.69 -15.80
N THR A 165 10.49 -2.35 -16.73
CA THR A 165 9.29 -3.13 -17.06
C THR A 165 8.90 -2.95 -18.53
N SER A 166 8.02 -3.80 -19.06
CA SER A 166 7.58 -3.84 -20.47
C SER A 166 6.09 -3.52 -20.64
N VAL A 167 5.58 -2.61 -19.82
CA VAL A 167 4.17 -2.20 -19.90
C VAL A 167 3.90 -1.46 -21.21
N GLY A 168 3.00 -2.01 -22.02
CA GLY A 168 2.59 -1.39 -23.28
C GLY A 168 3.45 -1.76 -24.49
N GLY A 169 4.36 -2.74 -24.37
CA GLY A 169 5.16 -3.26 -25.47
C GLY A 169 6.63 -3.39 -25.09
N GLU A 170 7.45 -2.46 -25.57
CA GLU A 170 8.89 -2.41 -25.34
C GLU A 170 9.26 -2.11 -23.88
N THR A 171 10.45 -2.57 -23.49
CA THR A 171 10.98 -2.34 -22.15
C THR A 171 11.43 -0.90 -21.96
N PHE A 172 11.02 -0.28 -20.86
CA PHE A 172 11.48 1.04 -20.44
C PHE A 172 11.89 1.04 -18.97
N SER A 173 12.60 2.08 -18.55
CA SER A 173 13.02 2.28 -17.16
C SER A 173 12.43 3.56 -16.59
N ILE A 174 11.97 3.49 -15.34
CA ILE A 174 11.46 4.62 -14.58
C ILE A 174 12.26 4.76 -13.28
N ARG A 175 12.73 5.98 -13.00
CA ARG A 175 13.47 6.27 -11.76
C ARG A 175 12.56 6.95 -10.75
N PHE A 176 12.42 6.33 -9.58
CA PHE A 176 11.76 6.89 -8.41
C PHE A 176 12.81 7.36 -7.42
N GLY A 177 12.65 8.58 -6.93
CA GLY A 177 13.50 9.15 -5.89
C GLY A 177 12.62 9.72 -4.80
N PHE A 178 12.99 9.47 -3.55
CA PHE A 178 12.31 9.94 -2.36
C PHE A 178 13.35 10.73 -1.59
N VAL A 179 13.09 12.00 -1.31
CA VAL A 179 13.99 12.82 -0.51
C VAL A 179 13.14 13.69 0.38
N ASP A 180 13.22 13.44 1.67
CA ASP A 180 12.54 14.27 2.67
C ASP A 180 13.24 15.64 2.75
N ARG A 181 12.60 16.66 2.19
CA ARG A 181 13.07 18.06 2.20
C ARG A 181 12.03 18.96 2.84
N TYR A 182 11.78 18.75 4.13
CA TYR A 182 10.88 19.60 4.90
C TYR A 182 11.13 21.11 4.63
N PRO A 183 10.08 21.92 4.37
CA PRO A 183 8.65 21.60 4.42
C PRO A 183 8.04 21.07 3.11
N LEU A 184 8.84 20.82 2.07
CA LEU A 184 8.33 20.30 0.79
C LEU A 184 8.07 18.78 0.87
N PRO A 185 6.93 18.28 0.36
CA PRO A 185 6.66 16.85 0.33
C PRO A 185 7.65 16.15 -0.61
N GLY A 186 8.15 14.98 -0.19
CA GLY A 186 9.15 14.22 -0.92
C GLY A 186 9.05 12.70 -0.81
N ARG A 187 7.94 12.20 -0.27
CA ARG A 187 7.66 10.77 -0.09
C ARG A 187 6.69 10.18 -1.11
N ILE A 188 6.12 11.01 -1.98
CA ILE A 188 5.17 10.59 -3.01
C ILE A 188 5.79 10.85 -4.39
N ASN A 189 5.91 9.80 -5.20
CA ASN A 189 6.10 9.93 -6.63
C ASN A 189 4.76 9.76 -7.35
N VAL A 190 4.56 10.49 -8.45
CA VAL A 190 3.33 10.47 -9.23
C VAL A 190 3.64 10.09 -10.67
N VAL A 191 2.87 9.14 -11.19
CA VAL A 191 2.88 8.70 -12.57
C VAL A 191 1.62 9.21 -13.25
N VAL A 192 1.78 9.99 -14.31
CA VAL A 192 0.70 10.54 -15.14
C VAL A 192 0.85 10.12 -16.58
N GLY A 193 -0.20 10.25 -17.37
CA GLY A 193 -0.22 9.94 -18.80
C GLY A 193 -1.63 9.59 -19.26
N TYR A 194 -1.86 9.59 -20.57
CA TYR A 194 -3.18 9.30 -21.16
C TYR A 194 -3.77 7.96 -20.72
N ASN A 195 -5.10 7.83 -20.84
CA ASN A 195 -5.79 6.57 -20.58
C ASN A 195 -5.21 5.49 -21.51
N GLY A 196 -4.95 4.29 -20.96
CA GLY A 196 -4.38 3.18 -21.74
C GLY A 196 -2.85 3.21 -21.94
N CYS A 197 -2.11 4.16 -21.33
CA CYS A 197 -0.64 4.12 -21.31
C CYS A 197 -0.06 3.08 -20.31
N GLY A 198 -0.92 2.43 -19.52
CA GLY A 198 -0.52 1.30 -18.66
C GLY A 198 -0.15 1.66 -17.22
N LYS A 199 -0.57 2.81 -16.67
CA LYS A 199 -0.26 3.21 -15.27
C LYS A 199 -0.65 2.16 -14.23
N THR A 200 -1.88 1.68 -14.27
CA THR A 200 -2.38 0.60 -13.39
C THR A 200 -1.51 -0.65 -13.48
N GLN A 201 -1.15 -1.07 -14.70
CA GLN A 201 -0.29 -2.23 -14.92
C GLN A 201 1.14 -1.98 -14.40
N LEU A 202 1.68 -0.76 -14.56
CA LEU A 202 2.97 -0.38 -14.02
C LEU A 202 2.98 -0.44 -12.48
N LEU A 203 1.92 0.03 -11.82
CA LEU A 203 1.77 -0.11 -10.38
C LEU A 203 1.67 -1.59 -9.96
N ALA A 204 0.84 -2.40 -10.63
CA ALA A 204 0.72 -3.83 -10.33
C ALA A 204 2.05 -4.58 -10.52
N ASN A 205 2.78 -4.29 -11.60
CA ASN A 205 4.10 -4.85 -11.89
C ASN A 205 5.13 -4.46 -10.82
N LEU A 206 5.13 -3.20 -10.39
CA LEU A 206 5.98 -2.72 -9.30
C LEU A 206 5.61 -3.41 -7.98
N ALA A 207 4.32 -3.61 -7.70
CA ALA A 207 3.85 -4.28 -6.50
C ALA A 207 4.37 -5.73 -6.42
N ASN A 208 4.19 -6.48 -7.51
CA ASN A 208 4.66 -7.86 -7.62
C ASN A 208 6.18 -7.95 -7.48
N THR A 209 6.94 -7.07 -8.15
CA THR A 209 8.41 -7.07 -8.08
C THR A 209 8.91 -6.66 -6.69
N ALA A 210 8.28 -5.66 -6.06
CA ALA A 210 8.63 -5.19 -4.72
C ALA A 210 8.36 -6.27 -3.65
N HIS A 211 7.30 -7.06 -3.80
CA HIS A 211 6.95 -8.14 -2.88
C HIS A 211 7.75 -9.44 -3.13
N ALA A 212 8.19 -9.70 -4.36
CA ALA A 212 8.85 -10.96 -4.73
C ALA A 212 10.12 -11.25 -3.91
N ASP A 213 10.29 -12.54 -3.58
CA ASP A 213 11.54 -13.06 -3.00
C ASP A 213 12.70 -13.02 -4.00
N LEU A 214 13.93 -13.17 -3.49
CA LEU A 214 15.15 -13.07 -4.31
C LEU A 214 15.20 -14.11 -5.43
N THR A 215 14.60 -15.28 -5.23
CA THR A 215 14.52 -16.34 -6.24
C THR A 215 13.66 -15.94 -7.42
N ASP A 216 12.49 -15.34 -7.19
CA ASP A 216 11.64 -14.86 -8.28
C ASP A 216 12.24 -13.68 -9.01
N ARG A 217 12.89 -12.75 -8.30
CA ARG A 217 13.55 -11.61 -8.93
C ARG A 217 14.65 -12.03 -9.89
N ALA A 218 15.25 -13.20 -9.69
CA ALA A 218 16.25 -13.79 -10.57
C ALA A 218 15.65 -14.67 -11.70
N ASP A 219 14.34 -14.96 -11.68
CA ASP A 219 13.69 -15.79 -12.69
C ASP A 219 13.35 -14.98 -13.95
N GLU A 220 13.82 -15.44 -15.11
CA GLU A 220 13.63 -14.72 -16.37
C GLU A 220 12.16 -14.61 -16.80
N SER A 221 11.29 -15.55 -16.43
CA SER A 221 9.87 -15.51 -16.78
C SER A 221 9.13 -14.50 -15.90
N PHE A 222 9.50 -14.41 -14.62
CA PHE A 222 9.02 -13.38 -13.69
C PHE A 222 9.44 -11.99 -14.17
N VAL A 223 10.72 -11.80 -14.50
CA VAL A 223 11.26 -10.51 -14.98
C VAL A 223 10.57 -10.07 -16.27
N ARG A 224 10.31 -10.99 -17.21
CA ARG A 224 9.57 -10.68 -18.44
C ARG A 224 8.13 -10.25 -18.20
N ARG A 225 7.50 -10.76 -17.14
CA ARG A 225 6.10 -10.46 -16.84
C ARG A 225 5.93 -9.17 -16.05
N TYR A 226 6.66 -9.03 -14.95
CA TYR A 226 6.49 -7.94 -14.00
C TYR A 226 7.57 -6.88 -14.15
N GLY A 227 8.81 -7.30 -14.39
CA GLY A 227 9.97 -6.42 -14.47
C GLY A 227 10.97 -6.71 -13.36
N GLU A 228 11.90 -5.78 -13.17
CA GLU A 228 13.03 -5.95 -12.25
C GLU A 228 13.52 -4.59 -11.72
N PHE A 229 14.32 -4.68 -10.65
CA PHE A 229 15.17 -3.58 -10.19
C PHE A 229 16.58 -3.81 -10.73
N PRO A 230 17.05 -3.02 -11.72
CA PRO A 230 18.39 -3.21 -12.27
C PRO A 230 19.47 -3.01 -11.21
N GLY A 231 20.44 -3.92 -11.16
CA GLY A 231 21.53 -3.91 -10.18
C GLY A 231 21.15 -4.61 -8.87
N GLU A 232 21.18 -5.95 -8.85
CA GLU A 232 20.70 -6.80 -7.75
C GLU A 232 21.29 -6.45 -6.37
N ALA A 233 22.53 -5.98 -6.31
CA ALA A 233 23.20 -5.64 -5.05
C ALA A 233 22.54 -4.47 -4.31
N ASP A 234 21.92 -3.54 -5.04
CA ASP A 234 21.27 -2.32 -4.53
C ASP A 234 19.74 -2.35 -4.74
N ALA A 235 19.17 -3.52 -5.05
CA ALA A 235 17.74 -3.64 -5.29
C ALA A 235 16.96 -3.24 -4.01
N PRO A 236 15.96 -2.34 -4.13
CA PRO A 236 15.23 -1.89 -2.97
C PRO A 236 14.49 -3.06 -2.30
N ARG A 237 14.46 -3.00 -0.97
CA ARG A 237 13.67 -3.87 -0.13
C ARG A 237 12.66 -3.03 0.62
N PHE A 238 11.45 -3.56 0.74
CA PHE A 238 10.35 -2.92 1.45
C PHE A 238 9.88 -3.85 2.56
N SER A 239 9.55 -3.29 3.71
CA SER A 239 8.99 -4.04 4.85
C SER A 239 7.58 -4.52 4.53
N SER A 240 6.80 -3.69 3.85
CA SER A 240 5.55 -4.10 3.25
C SER A 240 5.26 -3.35 1.95
N VAL A 241 4.41 -3.96 1.11
CA VAL A 241 3.85 -3.39 -0.11
C VAL A 241 2.35 -3.27 0.07
N ILE A 242 1.81 -2.05 0.01
CA ILE A 242 0.39 -1.79 0.19
C ILE A 242 -0.16 -1.28 -1.14
N ALA A 243 -1.03 -2.06 -1.78
CA ALA A 243 -1.69 -1.67 -3.02
C ALA A 243 -3.13 -1.22 -2.75
N ILE A 244 -3.46 -0.02 -3.20
CA ILE A 244 -4.76 0.63 -3.02
C ILE A 244 -5.38 0.93 -4.38
N SER A 245 -6.51 0.29 -4.69
CA SER A 245 -7.30 0.58 -5.90
C SER A 245 -8.78 0.31 -5.63
N TYR A 246 -9.59 1.35 -5.75
CA TYR A 246 -11.05 1.29 -5.60
C TYR A 246 -11.81 1.53 -6.92
N SER A 247 -11.14 1.37 -8.06
CA SER A 247 -11.83 1.37 -9.36
C SER A 247 -12.40 -0.03 -9.64
N ALA A 248 -13.68 -0.07 -9.98
CA ALA A 248 -14.39 -1.30 -10.31
C ALA A 248 -13.97 -1.90 -11.66
N PHE A 249 -13.27 -1.13 -12.50
CA PHE A 249 -12.84 -1.54 -13.84
C PHE A 249 -11.37 -1.96 -13.89
N ASP A 250 -10.62 -1.71 -12.81
CA ASP A 250 -9.20 -2.04 -12.79
C ASP A 250 -8.98 -3.55 -12.75
N THR A 251 -7.96 -3.99 -13.47
CA THR A 251 -7.42 -5.34 -13.44
C THR A 251 -6.04 -5.32 -12.77
N PHE A 252 -6.01 -5.01 -11.48
CA PHE A 252 -4.76 -5.01 -10.70
C PHE A 252 -4.34 -6.47 -10.42
N ASP A 253 -3.25 -6.94 -11.02
CA ASP A 253 -2.76 -8.31 -10.82
C ASP A 253 -2.23 -8.47 -9.39
N LEU A 254 -2.88 -9.34 -8.61
CA LEU A 254 -2.54 -9.58 -7.21
C LEU A 254 -1.44 -10.65 -7.11
N PRO A 255 -0.48 -10.51 -6.17
CA PRO A 255 0.58 -11.50 -5.98
C PRO A 255 0.03 -12.85 -5.53
N GLY A 256 0.83 -13.90 -5.69
CA GLY A 256 0.55 -15.23 -5.18
C GLY A 256 1.13 -16.33 -6.06
N LYS A 257 2.04 -17.13 -5.54
CA LYS A 257 2.71 -18.18 -6.33
C LYS A 257 2.03 -19.53 -6.22
N ASN A 258 1.47 -19.83 -5.05
CA ASN A 258 0.91 -21.13 -4.73
C ASN A 258 -0.45 -20.99 -4.03
N ARG A 259 -1.17 -22.11 -3.92
CA ARG A 259 -2.50 -22.14 -3.31
C ARG A 259 -2.55 -21.61 -1.87
N GLN A 260 -1.43 -21.62 -1.13
CA GLN A 260 -1.37 -21.15 0.25
C GLN A 260 -1.22 -19.63 0.33
N GLU A 261 -0.38 -19.02 -0.52
CA GLU A 261 -0.30 -17.55 -0.64
C GLU A 261 -1.66 -17.01 -1.04
N VAL A 262 -2.26 -17.61 -2.07
CA VAL A 262 -3.60 -17.27 -2.53
C VAL A 262 -4.65 -17.36 -1.43
N ALA A 263 -4.68 -18.46 -0.66
CA ALA A 263 -5.63 -18.63 0.42
C ALA A 263 -5.46 -17.61 1.56
N ARG A 264 -4.25 -17.09 1.79
CA ARG A 264 -3.99 -16.06 2.81
C ARG A 264 -4.43 -14.67 2.36
N LEU A 265 -4.17 -14.30 1.11
CA LEU A 265 -4.73 -13.06 0.54
C LEU A 265 -6.25 -13.08 0.59
N GLU A 266 -6.86 -14.23 0.33
CA GLU A 266 -8.32 -14.39 0.39
C GLU A 266 -8.87 -14.28 1.82
N SER A 267 -8.21 -14.86 2.82
CA SER A 267 -8.75 -14.90 4.19
C SER A 267 -8.48 -13.61 4.96
N ASN A 268 -7.32 -12.98 4.72
CA ASN A 268 -6.83 -11.88 5.56
C ASN A 268 -6.51 -10.60 4.77
N GLY A 269 -6.63 -10.59 3.43
CA GLY A 269 -6.19 -9.48 2.60
C GLY A 269 -4.67 -9.30 2.53
N GLU A 270 -3.91 -10.26 3.07
CA GLU A 270 -2.47 -10.15 3.30
C GLU A 270 -1.72 -11.43 2.92
N VAL A 271 -0.56 -11.28 2.30
CA VAL A 271 0.47 -12.32 2.19
C VAL A 271 1.81 -11.71 2.52
N SER A 272 2.45 -12.19 3.59
CA SER A 272 3.88 -12.05 3.87
C SER A 272 4.49 -10.71 3.42
N GLY A 273 3.98 -9.58 3.95
CA GLY A 273 4.46 -8.24 3.59
C GLY A 273 3.81 -7.61 2.35
N TYR A 274 2.69 -8.13 1.86
CA TYR A 274 1.82 -7.48 0.87
C TYR A 274 0.40 -7.38 1.38
N THR A 275 -0.22 -6.21 1.20
CA THR A 275 -1.62 -5.93 1.56
C THR A 275 -2.32 -5.29 0.37
N TYR A 276 -3.50 -5.81 0.00
CA TYR A 276 -4.36 -5.18 -1.00
C TYR A 276 -5.62 -4.59 -0.37
N CYS A 277 -5.77 -3.27 -0.49
CA CYS A 277 -6.92 -2.51 -0.02
C CYS A 277 -7.72 -2.05 -1.24
N GLY A 278 -8.71 -2.81 -1.67
CA GLY A 278 -9.46 -2.47 -2.87
C GLY A 278 -10.75 -3.25 -3.08
N LEU A 279 -11.43 -2.97 -4.20
CA LEU A 279 -12.75 -3.55 -4.52
C LEU A 279 -12.69 -4.96 -5.08
N ARG A 280 -11.53 -5.46 -5.52
CA ARG A 280 -11.44 -6.78 -6.14
C ARG A 280 -11.36 -7.88 -5.09
N ARG A 281 -12.13 -8.94 -5.29
CA ARG A 281 -11.84 -10.25 -4.72
C ARG A 281 -10.78 -10.95 -5.56
N TYR A 282 -10.07 -11.85 -4.92
CA TYR A 282 -9.20 -12.77 -5.61
C TYR A 282 -10.03 -13.93 -6.20
N ASP A 283 -9.78 -14.34 -7.45
CA ASP A 283 -10.48 -15.47 -8.09
C ASP A 283 -9.55 -16.68 -8.32
N ARG A 284 -9.97 -17.82 -7.77
CA ARG A 284 -9.29 -19.12 -7.77
C ARG A 284 -9.28 -19.83 -9.13
N THR A 285 -10.11 -19.41 -10.07
CA THR A 285 -10.33 -20.12 -11.34
C THR A 285 -9.39 -19.66 -12.46
N ILE A 286 -8.70 -18.54 -12.25
CA ILE A 286 -7.87 -17.90 -13.27
C ILE A 286 -6.43 -18.43 -13.12
N GLY A 287 -5.95 -19.09 -14.19
CA GLY A 287 -4.60 -19.65 -14.25
C GLY A 287 -3.50 -18.58 -14.13
N SER A 288 -2.23 -19.01 -14.04
CA SER A 288 -1.12 -18.07 -13.90
C SER A 288 -1.04 -17.07 -15.04
N GLU A 289 -1.49 -17.38 -16.26
CA GLU A 289 -1.26 -16.56 -17.46
C GLU A 289 -2.20 -15.34 -17.64
N THR A 290 -3.25 -15.21 -16.83
CA THR A 290 -4.22 -14.11 -16.91
C THR A 290 -4.29 -13.32 -15.61
N PRO A 291 -4.64 -12.02 -15.62
CA PRO A 291 -4.76 -11.21 -14.42
C PRO A 291 -5.76 -11.86 -13.45
N ARG A 292 -5.33 -12.11 -12.21
CA ARG A 292 -6.14 -12.88 -11.24
C ARG A 292 -7.18 -12.03 -10.54
N THR A 293 -7.96 -11.31 -11.34
CA THR A 293 -8.94 -10.32 -10.89
C THR A 293 -10.30 -10.99 -10.80
N GLY A 294 -10.79 -11.15 -9.57
CA GLY A 294 -12.10 -11.74 -9.31
C GLY A 294 -13.26 -10.75 -9.32
N SER A 295 -14.39 -11.23 -8.78
CA SER A 295 -15.60 -10.43 -8.59
C SER A 295 -15.36 -9.26 -7.64
N LEU A 296 -16.29 -8.29 -7.63
CA LEU A 296 -16.18 -7.13 -6.76
C LEU A 296 -16.66 -7.47 -5.34
N LYS A 297 -16.00 -6.88 -4.34
CA LYS A 297 -16.42 -6.88 -2.94
C LYS A 297 -17.73 -6.13 -2.77
N GLY A 298 -18.60 -6.67 -1.92
CA GLY A 298 -19.83 -6.00 -1.52
C GLY A 298 -19.58 -4.91 -0.47
N ALA A 299 -20.55 -4.04 -0.22
CA ALA A 299 -20.43 -2.98 0.78
C ALA A 299 -20.18 -3.50 2.20
N GLU A 300 -20.83 -4.60 2.59
CA GLU A 300 -20.65 -5.23 3.91
C GLU A 300 -19.22 -5.77 4.10
N GLU A 301 -18.62 -6.30 3.05
CA GLU A 301 -17.24 -6.81 3.09
C GLU A 301 -16.23 -5.67 3.26
N ILE A 302 -16.42 -4.56 2.53
CA ILE A 302 -15.59 -3.35 2.68
C ILE A 302 -15.74 -2.77 4.10
N GLN A 303 -16.94 -2.84 4.67
CA GLN A 303 -17.18 -2.45 6.06
C GLN A 303 -16.47 -3.39 7.04
N GLY A 304 -16.45 -4.70 6.78
CA GLY A 304 -15.65 -5.64 7.55
C GLY A 304 -14.15 -5.33 7.50
N ASP A 305 -13.63 -5.04 6.30
CA ASP A 305 -12.22 -4.71 6.09
C ASP A 305 -11.79 -3.48 6.89
N ILE A 306 -12.59 -2.40 6.89
CA ILE A 306 -12.25 -1.19 7.66
C ILE A 306 -12.33 -1.44 9.17
N MET A 307 -13.29 -2.24 9.65
CA MET A 307 -13.38 -2.58 11.08
C MET A 307 -12.17 -3.39 11.53
N ALA A 308 -11.73 -4.36 10.73
CA ALA A 308 -10.51 -5.12 11.01
C ALA A 308 -9.27 -4.21 11.04
N ALA A 309 -9.17 -3.27 10.11
CA ALA A 309 -8.08 -2.29 10.07
C ALA A 309 -8.11 -1.34 11.29
N LEU A 310 -9.29 -0.92 11.76
CA LEU A 310 -9.42 -0.12 12.98
C LEU A 310 -8.95 -0.87 14.22
N VAL A 311 -9.36 -2.13 14.39
CA VAL A 311 -8.90 -2.97 15.50
C VAL A 311 -7.37 -3.06 15.49
N ARG A 312 -6.75 -3.22 14.32
CA ARG A 312 -5.29 -3.21 14.17
C ARG A 312 -4.67 -1.84 14.51
N ALA A 313 -5.34 -0.75 14.17
CA ALA A 313 -4.90 0.62 14.47
C ALA A 313 -5.16 1.05 15.93
N SER A 314 -5.83 0.23 16.74
CA SER A 314 -6.20 0.56 18.13
C SER A 314 -5.06 0.39 19.15
N THR A 315 -3.86 -0.05 18.76
CA THR A 315 -2.70 -0.05 19.68
C THR A 315 -2.38 1.39 20.10
N PRO A 316 -1.86 1.64 21.32
CA PRO A 316 -1.60 3.01 21.79
C PRO A 316 -0.77 3.86 20.83
N GLU A 317 0.25 3.26 20.22
CA GLU A 317 1.15 3.89 19.26
C GLU A 317 0.45 4.18 17.92
N ARG A 318 -0.27 3.19 17.36
CA ARG A 318 -1.00 3.37 16.09
C ARG A 318 -2.19 4.31 16.24
N LYS A 319 -2.86 4.33 17.40
CA LYS A 319 -3.95 5.26 17.70
C LYS A 319 -3.47 6.72 17.64
N GLN A 320 -2.30 7.01 18.19
CA GLN A 320 -1.69 8.35 18.08
C GLN A 320 -1.35 8.71 16.62
N ARG A 321 -0.80 7.76 15.86
CA ARG A 321 -0.52 7.95 14.42
C ARG A 321 -1.80 8.19 13.63
N LEU A 322 -2.86 7.43 13.90
CA LEU A 322 -4.16 7.55 13.25
C LEU A 322 -4.81 8.91 13.50
N VAL A 323 -4.80 9.39 14.74
CA VAL A 323 -5.32 10.72 15.08
C VAL A 323 -4.59 11.82 14.32
N ALA A 324 -3.26 11.75 14.23
CA ALA A 324 -2.47 12.70 13.46
C ALA A 324 -2.79 12.63 11.95
N ALA A 325 -2.91 11.42 11.40
CA ALA A 325 -3.22 11.20 10.00
C ALA A 325 -4.64 11.65 9.62
N LEU A 326 -5.61 11.54 10.52
CA LEU A 326 -7.00 12.00 10.30
C LEU A 326 -7.17 13.53 10.50
N SER A 327 -6.19 14.21 11.12
CA SER A 327 -6.28 15.64 11.43
C SER A 327 -6.52 16.56 10.20
N PRO A 328 -5.93 16.33 9.02
CA PRO A 328 -6.25 17.13 7.84
C PRO A 328 -7.70 16.95 7.37
N LEU A 329 -8.25 15.73 7.52
CA LEU A 329 -9.62 15.40 7.14
C LEU A 329 -10.62 16.08 8.07
N SER A 330 -10.41 16.01 9.39
CA SER A 330 -11.33 16.61 10.37
C SER A 330 -11.44 18.14 10.24
N ARG A 331 -10.41 18.79 9.70
CA ARG A 331 -10.39 20.23 9.43
C ARG A 331 -11.07 20.63 8.13
N GLU A 332 -11.30 19.68 7.23
CA GLU A 332 -11.93 19.92 5.93
C GLU A 332 -13.43 20.25 6.13
N PRO A 333 -13.97 21.31 5.50
CA PRO A 333 -15.33 21.78 5.75
C PRO A 333 -16.45 20.75 5.56
N SER A 334 -16.30 19.80 4.63
CA SER A 334 -17.31 18.75 4.40
C SER A 334 -17.32 17.70 5.52
N PHE A 335 -16.21 17.52 6.24
CA PHE A 335 -16.11 16.65 7.42
C PHE A 335 -16.54 17.32 8.72
N LYS A 336 -16.37 18.64 8.87
CA LYS A 336 -16.86 19.38 10.05
C LYS A 336 -18.37 19.24 10.27
N ARG A 337 -19.13 19.02 9.20
CA ARG A 337 -20.59 18.80 9.25
C ARG A 337 -20.98 17.43 9.80
N VAL A 338 -20.03 16.51 9.91
CA VAL A 338 -20.27 15.12 10.34
C VAL A 338 -19.85 14.88 11.80
N GLU A 339 -19.53 15.94 12.55
CA GLU A 339 -19.07 15.82 13.95
C GLU A 339 -18.01 14.72 14.14
N LEU A 340 -17.01 14.69 13.25
CA LEU A 340 -15.78 13.95 13.51
C LEU A 340 -15.07 14.62 14.70
N SER A 341 -15.51 14.31 15.91
CA SER A 341 -15.02 14.93 17.13
C SER A 341 -13.53 14.69 17.28
N ASP A 342 -12.83 15.60 17.97
CA ASP A 342 -11.40 15.48 18.28
C ASP A 342 -11.05 14.22 19.10
N THR A 343 -12.08 13.52 19.58
CA THR A 343 -12.03 12.22 20.23
C THR A 343 -12.78 11.20 19.36
N PHE A 344 -12.16 10.74 18.28
CA PHE A 344 -12.59 9.47 17.69
C PHE A 344 -12.40 8.40 18.76
N ASP A 345 -13.49 8.06 19.44
CA ASP A 345 -13.53 6.84 20.21
C ASP A 345 -13.68 5.71 19.20
N PHE A 346 -12.61 4.92 19.06
CA PHE A 346 -12.58 3.80 18.12
C PHE A 346 -13.30 2.57 18.70
N ASP A 347 -14.28 2.80 19.58
CA ASP A 347 -15.18 1.76 20.06
C ASP A 347 -16.07 1.31 18.89
N SER A 348 -16.21 -0.01 18.72
CA SER A 348 -16.74 -0.62 17.50
C SER A 348 -18.14 -0.11 17.15
N ASP A 349 -18.97 0.07 18.18
CA ASP A 349 -20.38 0.37 18.02
C ASP A 349 -20.59 1.85 17.61
N THR A 350 -19.87 2.76 18.25
CA THR A 350 -19.97 4.20 17.95
C THR A 350 -19.40 4.57 16.59
N TRP A 351 -18.29 3.92 16.20
CA TRP A 351 -17.70 4.12 14.87
C TRP A 351 -18.64 3.62 13.77
N GLN A 352 -19.27 2.46 13.97
CA GLN A 352 -20.14 1.87 12.95
C GLN A 352 -21.32 2.78 12.59
N ASP A 353 -21.95 3.36 13.60
CA ASP A 353 -23.06 4.30 13.41
C ASP A 353 -22.61 5.56 12.65
N SER A 354 -21.49 6.14 13.06
CA SER A 354 -20.93 7.34 12.43
C SER A 354 -20.48 7.07 10.98
N PHE A 355 -19.85 5.93 10.74
CA PHE A 355 -19.39 5.54 9.41
C PHE A 355 -20.56 5.34 8.44
N SER A 356 -21.70 4.79 8.90
CA SER A 356 -22.86 4.53 8.06
C SER A 356 -23.44 5.81 7.43
N GLY A 357 -23.44 6.92 8.17
CA GLY A 357 -23.98 8.22 7.76
C GLY A 357 -23.10 9.02 6.78
N LEU A 358 -21.87 8.57 6.53
CA LEU A 358 -20.92 9.28 5.66
C LEU A 358 -21.25 9.13 4.16
N SER A 359 -20.90 10.16 3.37
CA SER A 359 -20.93 10.07 1.91
C SER A 359 -19.93 9.04 1.40
N THR A 360 -20.11 8.54 0.16
CA THR A 360 -19.19 7.59 -0.45
C THR A 360 -17.75 8.12 -0.50
N GLY A 361 -17.55 9.40 -0.82
CA GLY A 361 -16.23 10.02 -0.85
C GLY A 361 -15.59 10.09 0.54
N HIS A 362 -16.36 10.40 1.58
CA HIS A 362 -15.87 10.41 2.97
C HIS A 362 -15.49 9.00 3.44
N LYS A 363 -16.32 8.00 3.14
CA LYS A 363 -16.05 6.59 3.46
C LYS A 363 -14.77 6.12 2.80
N LEU A 364 -14.58 6.44 1.51
CA LEU A 364 -13.38 6.09 0.76
C LEU A 364 -12.11 6.68 1.39
N VAL A 365 -12.13 7.98 1.68
CA VAL A 365 -10.97 8.69 2.24
C VAL A 365 -10.61 8.18 3.64
N LEU A 366 -11.61 7.97 4.51
CA LEU A 366 -11.38 7.37 5.82
C LEU A 366 -10.83 5.95 5.70
N ASN A 367 -11.39 5.15 4.80
CA ASN A 367 -10.92 3.79 4.55
C ASN A 367 -9.45 3.79 4.15
N ILE A 368 -9.05 4.61 3.18
CA ILE A 368 -7.65 4.72 2.74
C ILE A 368 -6.73 5.06 3.93
N VAL A 369 -7.06 6.09 4.72
CA VAL A 369 -6.21 6.52 5.84
C VAL A 369 -6.13 5.47 6.96
N VAL A 370 -7.25 4.86 7.32
CA VAL A 370 -7.30 3.78 8.32
C VAL A 370 -6.48 2.58 7.87
N GLN A 371 -6.66 2.14 6.63
CA GLN A 371 -5.91 1.03 6.04
C GLN A 371 -4.40 1.32 6.02
N LEU A 372 -4.01 2.53 5.63
CA LEU A 372 -2.60 2.93 5.67
C LEU A 372 -2.03 2.83 7.08
N VAL A 373 -2.69 3.44 8.08
CA VAL A 373 -2.18 3.39 9.46
C VAL A 373 -2.24 1.99 10.06
N ALA A 374 -3.14 1.13 9.61
CA ALA A 374 -3.21 -0.26 10.04
C ALA A 374 -2.08 -1.13 9.47
N HIS A 375 -1.67 -0.90 8.22
CA HIS A 375 -0.78 -1.81 7.48
C HIS A 375 0.63 -1.25 7.20
N LEU A 376 0.86 0.05 7.39
CA LEU A 376 2.18 0.64 7.26
C LEU A 376 3.15 0.08 8.31
N GLU A 377 4.36 -0.17 7.85
CA GLU A 377 5.54 -0.52 8.62
C GLU A 377 6.70 0.42 8.22
N PRO A 378 7.75 0.57 9.04
CA PRO A 378 8.95 1.32 8.65
C PRO A 378 9.48 0.89 7.27
N GLY A 379 9.58 1.80 6.30
CA GLY A 379 10.07 1.47 4.96
C GLY A 379 9.09 0.74 4.03
N SER A 380 7.78 0.90 4.22
CA SER A 380 6.77 0.37 3.28
C SER A 380 6.76 1.10 1.94
N LEU A 381 6.29 0.40 0.90
CA LEU A 381 5.92 0.97 -0.40
C LEU A 381 4.40 0.94 -0.57
N VAL A 382 3.80 2.12 -0.68
CA VAL A 382 2.37 2.30 -0.97
C VAL A 382 2.19 2.55 -2.46
N LEU A 383 1.25 1.86 -3.09
CA LEU A 383 0.89 2.01 -4.49
C LEU A 383 -0.58 2.39 -4.55
N ILE A 384 -0.91 3.58 -5.08
CA ILE A 384 -2.30 4.05 -5.14
C ILE A 384 -2.67 4.35 -6.58
N ASP A 385 -3.75 3.72 -7.04
CA ASP A 385 -4.31 4.00 -8.36
C ASP A 385 -5.56 4.89 -8.24
N GLU A 386 -5.57 5.97 -9.02
CA GLU A 386 -6.65 6.96 -9.12
C GLU A 386 -7.28 7.38 -7.78
N PRO A 387 -6.49 7.90 -6.81
CA PRO A 387 -7.01 8.35 -5.51
C PRO A 387 -8.07 9.47 -5.62
N GLU A 388 -8.15 10.17 -6.75
CA GLU A 388 -9.13 11.20 -7.04
C GLU A 388 -10.54 10.67 -7.36
N SER A 389 -10.70 9.36 -7.60
CA SER A 389 -11.97 8.78 -8.05
C SER A 389 -13.11 9.09 -7.06
N HIS A 390 -14.13 9.81 -7.54
CA HIS A 390 -15.28 10.27 -6.76
C HIS A 390 -14.98 11.31 -5.65
N LEU A 391 -13.82 11.97 -5.68
CA LEU A 391 -13.46 13.02 -4.71
C LEU A 391 -13.50 14.42 -5.31
N HIS A 392 -14.07 15.37 -4.57
CA HIS A 392 -13.95 16.78 -4.90
C HIS A 392 -12.55 17.32 -4.52
N PRO A 393 -12.04 18.36 -5.21
CA PRO A 393 -10.67 18.84 -5.05
C PRO A 393 -10.22 19.13 -3.60
N PRO A 394 -11.02 19.79 -2.73
CA PRO A 394 -10.59 20.05 -1.35
C PRO A 394 -10.39 18.77 -0.53
N LEU A 395 -11.25 17.78 -0.73
CA LEU A 395 -11.19 16.49 -0.05
C LEU A 395 -10.00 15.66 -0.53
N LEU A 396 -9.68 15.70 -1.83
CA LEU A 396 -8.47 15.08 -2.38
C LEU A 396 -7.20 15.70 -1.77
N ALA A 397 -7.13 17.03 -1.67
CA ALA A 397 -5.99 17.70 -1.03
C ALA A 397 -5.84 17.32 0.46
N ALA A 398 -6.95 17.17 1.18
CA ALA A 398 -6.94 16.69 2.56
C ALA A 398 -6.48 15.23 2.68
N LEU A 399 -6.91 14.36 1.76
CA LEU A 399 -6.43 12.97 1.66
C LEU A 399 -4.92 12.94 1.41
N LEU A 400 -4.40 13.70 0.44
CA LEU A 400 -2.96 13.72 0.13
C LEU A 400 -2.11 14.21 1.30
N LYS A 401 -2.59 15.19 2.07
CA LYS A 401 -1.95 15.62 3.33
C LYS A 401 -1.94 14.50 4.37
N SER A 402 -3.06 13.79 4.50
CA SER A 402 -3.19 12.65 5.43
C SER A 402 -2.23 11.53 5.05
N ILE A 403 -2.12 11.20 3.76
CA ILE A 403 -1.17 10.22 3.24
C ILE A 403 0.27 10.65 3.53
N ASN A 404 0.65 11.90 3.25
CA ASN A 404 2.00 12.38 3.57
C ASN A 404 2.33 12.24 5.07
N ILE A 405 1.41 12.62 5.96
CA ILE A 405 1.58 12.45 7.41
C ILE A 405 1.80 10.98 7.76
N SER A 406 0.99 10.06 7.21
CA SER A 406 1.17 8.62 7.43
C SER A 406 2.54 8.15 6.93
N LEU A 407 2.95 8.53 5.72
CA LEU A 407 4.25 8.16 5.16
C LEU A 407 5.42 8.70 6.00
N ASP A 408 5.31 9.92 6.53
CA ASP A 408 6.32 10.51 7.42
C ASP A 408 6.42 9.77 8.76
N GLN A 409 5.29 9.37 9.35
CA GLN A 409 5.24 8.68 10.64
C GLN A 409 5.82 7.26 10.58
N PHE A 410 5.70 6.59 9.44
CA PHE A 410 6.18 5.23 9.20
C PHE A 410 7.42 5.18 8.29
N ASP A 411 8.13 6.29 8.08
CA ASP A 411 9.29 6.39 7.17
C ASP A 411 9.12 5.60 5.86
N SER A 412 7.96 5.80 5.23
CA SER A 412 7.49 5.01 4.10
C SER A 412 7.39 5.86 2.84
N TYR A 413 7.10 5.20 1.72
CA TYR A 413 7.14 5.79 0.38
C TYR A 413 5.85 5.46 -0.38
N ALA A 414 5.45 6.33 -1.30
CA ALA A 414 4.31 6.06 -2.18
C ALA A 414 4.61 6.34 -3.65
N VAL A 415 4.05 5.50 -4.53
CA VAL A 415 3.93 5.78 -5.96
C VAL A 415 2.45 5.80 -6.31
N MET A 416 1.98 6.90 -6.87
CA MET A 416 0.58 7.10 -7.23
C MET A 416 0.41 7.22 -8.73
N ALA A 417 -0.62 6.61 -9.28
CA ALA A 417 -1.07 6.86 -10.64
C ALA A 417 -2.30 7.77 -10.60
N THR A 418 -2.33 8.79 -11.47
CA THR A 418 -3.42 9.76 -11.49
C THR A 418 -3.65 10.33 -12.88
N HIS A 419 -4.88 10.78 -13.11
CA HIS A 419 -5.30 11.64 -14.21
C HIS A 419 -5.65 13.06 -13.73
N SER A 420 -5.55 13.31 -12.43
CA SER A 420 -5.98 14.56 -11.81
C SER A 420 -4.87 15.62 -11.83
N PRO A 421 -5.08 16.75 -12.53
CA PRO A 421 -4.17 17.89 -12.40
C PRO A 421 -4.21 18.50 -10.98
N VAL A 422 -5.29 18.29 -10.22
CA VAL A 422 -5.38 18.75 -8.81
C VAL A 422 -4.36 18.00 -7.94
N LEU A 423 -4.16 16.70 -8.15
CA LEU A 423 -3.16 15.93 -7.41
C LEU A 423 -1.74 16.47 -7.69
N LEU A 424 -1.45 16.81 -8.95
CA LEU A 424 -0.15 17.34 -9.34
C LEU A 424 0.19 18.67 -8.66
N GLN A 425 -0.81 19.48 -8.27
CA GLN A 425 -0.58 20.73 -7.53
C GLN A 425 0.05 20.48 -6.14
N GLU A 426 -0.07 19.28 -5.59
CA GLU A 426 0.47 18.92 -4.27
C GLU A 426 1.83 18.23 -4.34
N VAL A 427 2.39 18.02 -5.54
CA VAL A 427 3.63 17.24 -5.73
C VAL A 427 4.66 18.03 -6.56
N PRO A 428 5.90 18.19 -6.08
CA PRO A 428 6.98 18.81 -6.86
C PRO A 428 7.34 18.04 -8.14
N ARG A 429 7.64 18.74 -9.24
CA ARG A 429 7.86 18.15 -10.58
C ARG A 429 8.93 17.06 -10.60
N ARG A 430 9.91 17.15 -9.70
CA ARG A 430 11.02 16.18 -9.60
C ARG A 430 10.54 14.76 -9.26
N TYR A 431 9.36 14.64 -8.64
CA TYR A 431 8.70 13.39 -8.26
C TYR A 431 7.58 13.00 -9.24
N VAL A 432 7.42 13.71 -10.36
CA VAL A 432 6.41 13.42 -11.37
C VAL A 432 7.06 12.75 -12.58
N ARG A 433 6.41 11.71 -13.10
CA ARG A 433 6.81 10.97 -14.30
C ARG A 433 5.64 10.89 -15.26
N VAL A 434 5.86 11.28 -16.51
CA VAL A 434 4.85 11.29 -17.57
C VAL A 434 5.10 10.11 -18.49
N LEU A 435 4.16 9.16 -18.53
CA LEU A 435 4.18 8.04 -19.47
C LEU A 435 3.56 8.49 -20.80
N GLN A 436 4.36 8.38 -21.86
CA GLN A 436 3.95 8.67 -23.23
C GLN A 436 4.07 7.40 -24.07
N ARG A 437 2.98 7.00 -24.72
CA ARG A 437 2.92 5.75 -25.50
C ARG A 437 2.79 6.05 -26.99
N PHE A 438 3.67 5.45 -27.78
CA PHE A 438 3.71 5.55 -29.23
C PHE A 438 3.76 4.14 -29.85
N GLY A 439 2.59 3.56 -30.09
CA GLY A 439 2.49 2.14 -30.47
C GLY A 439 2.97 1.25 -29.32
N ASP A 440 4.03 0.48 -29.59
CA ASP A 440 4.67 -0.41 -28.61
C ASP A 440 5.78 0.28 -27.79
N LEU A 441 6.18 1.50 -28.16
CA LEU A 441 7.19 2.26 -27.43
C LEU A 441 6.55 3.05 -26.28
N THR A 442 7.05 2.85 -25.07
CA THR A 442 6.71 3.68 -23.91
C THR A 442 7.91 4.53 -23.51
N LEU A 443 7.72 5.85 -23.48
CA LEU A 443 8.71 6.83 -23.03
C LEU A 443 8.31 7.39 -21.67
N VAL A 444 9.31 7.64 -20.82
CA VAL A 444 9.14 8.28 -19.52
C VAL A 444 9.75 9.67 -19.55
N ALA A 445 8.90 10.69 -19.52
CA ALA A 445 9.31 12.08 -19.46
C ALA A 445 9.13 12.67 -18.05
N THR A 446 9.70 13.85 -17.83
CA THR A 446 9.43 14.68 -16.65
C THR A 446 8.71 15.95 -17.08
N PRO A 447 7.82 16.53 -16.25
CA PRO A 447 7.17 17.80 -16.60
C PRO A 447 8.18 18.92 -16.88
N GLU A 448 7.89 19.73 -17.90
CA GLU A 448 8.72 20.89 -18.25
C GLU A 448 8.59 22.03 -17.24
N ILE A 449 7.39 22.20 -16.68
CA ILE A 449 7.05 23.20 -15.66
C ILE A 449 7.11 22.62 -14.24
N GLU A 450 7.18 23.50 -13.24
CA GLU A 450 6.91 23.09 -11.86
C GLU A 450 5.44 22.69 -11.72
N THR A 451 5.17 21.66 -10.92
CA THR A 451 3.82 21.14 -10.71
C THR A 451 3.26 21.56 -9.35
N PHE A 452 4.11 21.66 -8.33
CA PHE A 452 3.68 22.08 -7.00
C PHE A 452 3.16 23.52 -7.01
N ALA A 453 1.95 23.72 -6.48
CA ALA A 453 1.23 24.99 -6.42
C ALA A 453 0.96 25.68 -7.78
N GLU A 454 1.09 24.96 -8.90
CA GLU A 454 0.86 25.50 -10.24
C GLU A 454 -0.64 25.60 -10.58
N ASN A 455 -1.01 26.41 -11.57
CA ASN A 455 -2.37 26.52 -12.08
C ASN A 455 -2.85 25.22 -12.76
N VAL A 456 -4.03 24.74 -12.38
CA VAL A 456 -4.67 23.54 -12.97
C VAL A 456 -4.74 23.60 -14.49
N GLY A 457 -5.08 24.75 -15.08
CA GLY A 457 -5.17 24.91 -16.53
C GLY A 457 -3.80 24.77 -17.22
N LEU A 458 -2.73 25.25 -16.61
CA LEU A 458 -1.37 25.05 -17.11
C LEU A 458 -0.94 23.59 -17.00
N LEU A 459 -1.28 22.90 -15.90
CA LEU A 459 -1.01 21.47 -15.72
C LEU A 459 -1.76 20.63 -16.76
N THR A 460 -3.05 20.91 -16.98
CA THR A 460 -3.87 20.26 -18.00
C THR A 460 -3.25 20.39 -19.39
N ARG A 461 -2.76 21.59 -19.74
CA ARG A 461 -2.14 21.83 -21.05
C ARG A 461 -0.77 21.16 -21.19
N HIS A 462 0.13 21.37 -20.23
CA HIS A 462 1.55 20.99 -20.36
C HIS A 462 1.87 19.56 -19.93
N VAL A 463 1.07 18.96 -19.06
CA VAL A 463 1.33 17.61 -18.53
C VAL A 463 0.40 16.56 -19.14
N PHE A 464 -0.88 16.91 -19.30
CA PHE A 464 -1.86 16.00 -19.89
C PHE A 464 -2.02 16.18 -21.41
N ASN A 465 -1.32 17.17 -21.98
CA ASN A 465 -1.29 17.46 -23.41
C ASN A 465 -2.70 17.48 -24.04
N LEU A 466 -3.67 17.95 -23.24
CA LEU A 466 -5.02 18.22 -23.67
C LEU A 466 -4.99 19.55 -24.41
N ASP A 467 -4.47 19.53 -25.63
CA ASP A 467 -4.64 20.65 -26.53
C ASP A 467 -6.14 20.88 -26.71
N SER A 468 -6.57 22.13 -26.55
CA SER A 468 -7.94 22.57 -26.83
C SER A 468 -8.36 22.26 -28.27
N SER A 469 -7.45 21.87 -29.16
CA SER A 469 -7.78 21.45 -30.53
C SER A 469 -8.57 20.15 -30.63
N ALA A 470 -8.64 19.34 -29.56
CA ALA A 470 -9.38 18.08 -29.53
C ALA A 470 -10.71 18.16 -28.77
N THR A 471 -11.17 19.36 -28.39
CA THR A 471 -12.44 19.48 -27.66
C THR A 471 -13.62 19.49 -28.60
N ASP A 472 -14.52 18.51 -28.43
CA ASP A 472 -15.71 18.30 -29.25
C ASP A 472 -16.61 19.54 -29.38
N TYR A 473 -16.63 20.43 -28.38
CA TYR A 473 -17.43 21.66 -28.45
C TYR A 473 -17.02 22.58 -29.63
N HIS A 474 -15.78 22.54 -30.09
CA HIS A 474 -15.35 23.30 -31.28
C HIS A 474 -16.02 22.78 -32.56
N SER A 475 -16.32 21.48 -32.63
CA SER A 475 -17.06 20.85 -33.73
C SER A 475 -18.53 21.28 -33.70
N THR A 476 -19.15 21.26 -32.51
CA THR A 476 -20.51 21.70 -32.26
C THR A 476 -20.70 23.19 -32.59
N LEU A 477 -19.82 24.06 -32.08
CA LEU A 477 -19.85 25.50 -32.37
C LEU A 477 -19.67 25.78 -33.88
N ARG A 478 -18.82 25.00 -34.57
CA ARG A 478 -18.65 25.11 -36.02
C ARG A 478 -19.92 24.68 -36.77
N SER A 479 -20.56 23.57 -36.38
CA SER A 479 -21.82 23.11 -36.96
C SER A 479 -22.97 24.12 -36.74
N MET A 480 -23.04 24.73 -35.56
CA MET A 480 -23.99 25.81 -35.27
C MET A 480 -23.76 27.00 -36.20
N GLN A 481 -22.51 27.43 -36.40
CA GLN A 481 -22.16 28.54 -37.29
C GLN A 481 -22.42 28.26 -38.78
N GLU A 482 -22.51 27.00 -39.18
CA GLU A 482 -22.91 26.64 -40.55
C GLU A 482 -24.42 26.80 -40.78
N SER A 483 -25.21 26.73 -39.71
CA SER A 483 -26.68 26.72 -39.77
C SER A 483 -27.31 28.03 -39.31
N PHE A 484 -26.65 28.78 -38.43
CA PHE A 484 -27.20 29.96 -37.76
C PHE A 484 -26.20 31.13 -37.74
N PRO A 485 -26.67 32.39 -37.86
CA PRO A 485 -25.85 33.57 -37.63
C PRO A 485 -25.47 33.70 -36.15
N LEU A 486 -24.39 34.46 -35.86
CA LEU A 486 -23.84 34.58 -34.50
C LEU A 486 -24.87 35.07 -33.47
N ASP A 487 -25.72 36.03 -33.84
CA ASP A 487 -26.71 36.59 -32.92
C ASP A 487 -27.76 35.54 -32.53
N GLU A 488 -28.24 34.73 -33.50
CA GLU A 488 -29.13 33.61 -33.21
C GLU A 488 -28.44 32.52 -32.37
N ILE A 489 -27.14 32.27 -32.60
CA ILE A 489 -26.37 31.34 -31.75
C ILE A 489 -26.25 31.89 -30.33
N MET A 490 -26.05 33.20 -30.15
CA MET A 490 -25.97 33.82 -28.83
C MET A 490 -27.32 33.77 -28.11
N ASP A 491 -28.42 33.94 -28.83
CA ASP A 491 -29.78 33.82 -28.30
C ASP A 491 -30.09 32.39 -27.82
N LEU A 492 -29.50 31.35 -28.42
CA LEU A 492 -29.62 29.96 -27.92
C LEU A 492 -29.00 29.76 -26.52
N PHE A 493 -28.14 30.66 -26.08
CA PHE A 493 -27.54 30.66 -24.73
C PHE A 493 -28.13 31.77 -23.85
N ASP A 494 -29.29 32.33 -24.22
CA ASP A 494 -29.92 33.45 -23.52
C ASP A 494 -28.98 34.65 -23.30
N GLY A 495 -27.99 34.83 -24.19
CA GLY A 495 -26.97 35.86 -24.09
C GLY A 495 -25.82 35.57 -23.11
N GLU A 496 -25.78 34.40 -22.44
CA GLU A 496 -24.78 34.05 -21.43
C GLU A 496 -23.61 33.20 -21.97
N MET A 497 -23.36 33.27 -23.29
CA MET A 497 -22.28 32.51 -23.90
C MET A 497 -20.89 32.91 -23.35
N SER A 498 -20.04 31.91 -23.07
CA SER A 498 -18.69 32.18 -22.55
C SER A 498 -17.83 33.02 -23.51
N ALA A 499 -16.95 33.85 -22.96
CA ALA A 499 -16.02 34.67 -23.75
C ALA A 499 -15.11 33.83 -24.67
N GLN A 500 -14.77 32.60 -24.27
CA GLN A 500 -14.00 31.66 -25.10
C GLN A 500 -14.79 31.20 -26.32
N SER A 501 -16.06 30.83 -26.14
CA SER A 501 -16.94 30.42 -27.23
C SER A 501 -17.17 31.56 -28.23
N ILE A 502 -17.42 32.78 -27.74
CA ILE A 502 -17.58 33.98 -28.59
C ILE A 502 -16.30 34.26 -29.37
N SER A 503 -15.14 34.22 -28.71
CA SER A 503 -13.84 34.45 -29.34
C SER A 503 -13.55 33.43 -30.44
N TYR A 504 -13.86 32.14 -30.18
CA TYR A 504 -13.70 31.08 -31.16
C TYR A 504 -14.63 31.25 -32.37
N LEU A 505 -15.94 31.46 -32.17
CA LEU A 505 -16.89 31.70 -33.26
C LEU A 505 -16.51 32.92 -34.11
N THR A 506 -16.03 33.99 -33.46
CA THR A 506 -15.55 35.20 -34.14
C THR A 506 -14.29 34.94 -34.96
N SER A 507 -13.38 34.08 -34.47
CA SER A 507 -12.16 33.70 -35.19
C SER A 507 -12.46 32.90 -36.46
N ILE A 508 -13.37 31.92 -36.41
CA ILE A 508 -13.76 31.12 -37.58
C ILE A 508 -14.45 31.99 -38.64
N ARG A 509 -15.22 33.00 -38.24
CA ARG A 509 -15.88 33.93 -39.16
C ARG A 509 -14.88 34.73 -39.98
N ARG A 510 -13.72 35.10 -39.42
CA ARG A 510 -12.65 35.82 -40.12
C ARG A 510 -11.94 34.97 -41.17
N ASP A 511 -11.87 33.66 -40.97
CA ASP A 511 -11.25 32.70 -41.91
C ASP A 511 -12.17 32.29 -43.08
N ARG A 512 -13.45 32.71 -43.08
CA ARG A 512 -14.35 32.61 -44.25
C ARG A 512 -14.49 33.99 -44.92
N PRO A 513 -13.55 34.40 -45.79
CA PRO A 513 -13.76 35.60 -46.60
C PRO A 513 -14.84 35.32 -47.65
N GLY A 514 -15.99 35.99 -47.53
CA GLY A 514 -17.02 36.05 -48.56
C GLY A 514 -18.14 35.03 -48.43
N ARG A 515 -19.20 35.42 -47.73
CA ARG A 515 -20.56 35.28 -48.22
C ARG A 515 -21.26 36.62 -48.09
#